data_AF-A0AAJ6G602-F1
#
_entry.id   AF-A0AAJ6G602-F1
#
_cell.length_a   1.000
_cell.length_b   1.000
_cell.length_c   1.000
_cell.angle_alpha   90.00
_cell.angle_beta   90.00
_cell.angle_gamma   90.00
#
_symmetry.space_group_name_H-M   'P 1'
#
loop_
_entity.id
_entity.type
_entity.pdbx_description
1 polymer ?
#
loop_
_entity_poly.entity_id
_entity_poly.type
_entity_poly.pdbx_seq_one_letter_code
_entity_poly.pdbx_strand_id
1 'polypeptide(L)'
;MKPHSLLAPLALVGALALAGLALAQAPTVNIGERHGNLRTAQEHIVQAYQLVGVAQQDNNSRLGGHAERARQLLIQADQELRMAANSANDHGRP
;
A
#
# COMPACT_ATOMS: atom_id res chain seq x y z
N MET A 1 27.45 -38.06 21.91
CA MET A 1 26.58 -37.61 20.81
C MET A 1 26.28 -36.12 21.05
N LYS A 2 26.75 -35.21 20.17
CA LYS A 2 26.56 -33.76 20.34
C LYS A 2 25.10 -33.40 20.01
N PRO A 3 24.33 -32.77 20.92
CA PRO A 3 22.96 -32.37 20.63
C PRO A 3 22.99 -31.26 19.57
N HIS A 4 22.41 -31.51 18.40
CA HIS A 4 22.23 -30.48 17.38
C HIS A 4 21.11 -29.56 17.84
N SER A 5 21.46 -28.31 18.15
CA SER A 5 20.55 -27.28 18.61
C SER A 5 19.46 -27.02 17.57
N LEU A 6 18.26 -27.54 17.81
CA LEU A 6 17.03 -27.31 17.03
C LEU A 6 16.53 -25.85 17.07
N LEU A 7 17.29 -24.95 17.69
CA LEU A 7 16.96 -23.54 17.88
C LEU A 7 17.28 -22.67 16.65
N ALA A 8 18.18 -23.13 15.76
CA ALA A 8 18.54 -22.39 14.55
C ALA A 8 17.41 -22.26 13.50
N PRO A 9 16.62 -23.30 13.17
CA PRO A 9 15.55 -23.16 12.17
C PRO A 9 14.33 -22.37 12.67
N LEU A 10 14.09 -22.32 13.99
CA LEU A 10 12.94 -21.60 14.55
C LEU A 10 13.11 -20.08 14.50
N ALA A 11 14.35 -19.60 14.68
CA ALA A 11 14.68 -18.18 14.55
C ALA A 11 14.52 -17.66 13.11
N LEU A 12 14.78 -18.51 12.11
CA LEU A 12 14.67 -18.15 10.70
C LEU A 12 13.20 -18.01 10.23
N VAL A 13 12.30 -18.82 10.78
CA VAL A 13 10.84 -18.74 10.47
C VAL A 13 10.20 -17.51 11.12
N GLY A 14 10.63 -17.12 12.33
CA GLY A 14 10.13 -15.92 13.01
C GLY A 14 10.49 -14.60 12.32
N ALA A 15 11.67 -14.54 11.68
CA ALA A 15 12.13 -13.34 10.97
C ALA A 15 11.35 -13.06 9.66
N LEU A 16 10.77 -14.09 9.01
CA LEU A 16 9.95 -13.89 7.81
C LEU A 16 8.52 -13.42 8.10
N ALA A 17 8.03 -13.54 9.34
CA ALA A 17 6.65 -13.20 9.71
C ALA A 17 6.44 -11.71 10.07
N LEU A 18 7.51 -10.90 10.12
CA LEU A 18 7.46 -9.49 10.52
C LEU A 18 7.28 -8.52 9.34
N ALA A 19 7.17 -9.01 8.10
CA ALA A 19 6.87 -8.17 6.96
C ALA A 19 5.36 -7.88 6.87
N GLY A 20 4.94 -6.69 7.30
CA GLY A 20 3.79 -6.04 6.65
C GLY A 20 2.57 -5.67 7.48
N LEU A 21 2.69 -5.37 8.78
CA LEU A 21 1.66 -4.55 9.45
C LEU A 21 2.03 -3.06 9.39
N ALA A 22 2.29 -2.55 8.18
CA ALA A 22 2.17 -1.12 7.96
C ALA A 22 0.66 -0.81 7.98
N LEU A 23 0.18 -0.14 9.04
CA LEU A 23 -1.17 0.44 9.07
C LEU A 23 -1.22 1.55 8.00
N ALA A 24 -1.46 1.13 6.76
CA ALA A 24 -1.44 2.01 5.62
C ALA A 24 -2.76 2.81 5.62
N GLN A 25 -2.65 4.13 5.73
CA GLN A 25 -3.79 5.03 5.75
C GLN A 25 -4.53 4.98 4.40
N ALA A 26 -5.85 5.18 4.40
CA ALA A 26 -6.62 5.27 3.17
C ALA A 26 -6.03 6.34 2.23
N PRO A 27 -6.06 6.14 0.90
CA PRO A 27 -5.55 7.13 -0.04
C PRO A 27 -6.36 8.42 0.07
N THR A 28 -5.71 9.56 -0.15
CA THR A 28 -6.33 10.88 -0.09
C THR A 28 -5.73 11.80 -1.15
N VAL A 29 -6.54 12.72 -1.67
CA VAL A 29 -6.07 13.72 -2.63
C VAL A 29 -5.39 14.85 -1.86
N ASN A 30 -4.08 14.97 -2.01
CA ASN A 30 -3.26 15.99 -1.33
C ASN A 30 -2.12 16.55 -2.19
N ILE A 31 -1.97 16.07 -3.42
CA ILE A 31 -1.09 16.68 -4.42
C ILE A 31 -1.72 17.99 -4.92
N GLY A 32 -0.93 19.05 -4.89
CA GLY A 32 -1.35 20.39 -5.35
C GLY A 32 -1.47 20.50 -6.87
N GLU A 33 -2.12 21.58 -7.32
CA GLU A 33 -2.42 21.86 -8.74
C GLU A 33 -1.20 21.89 -9.67
N ARG A 34 0.01 22.14 -9.12
CA ARG A 34 1.27 22.12 -9.88
C ARG A 34 1.51 20.79 -10.60
N HIS A 35 0.98 19.69 -10.06
CA HIS A 35 1.11 18.36 -10.63
C HIS A 35 -0.26 17.79 -11.02
N GLY A 36 -0.99 18.50 -11.89
CA GLY A 36 -2.37 18.16 -12.28
C GLY A 36 -2.59 16.68 -12.60
N ASN A 37 -1.74 16.06 -13.43
CA ASN A 37 -1.87 14.64 -13.76
C ASN A 37 -1.66 13.71 -12.55
N LEU A 38 -0.72 14.02 -11.65
CA LEU A 38 -0.50 13.22 -10.43
C LEU A 38 -1.67 13.37 -9.45
N ARG A 39 -2.23 14.58 -9.35
CA ARG A 39 -3.44 14.83 -8.57
C ARG A 39 -4.63 14.05 -9.12
N THR A 40 -4.89 14.11 -10.42
CA THR A 40 -5.97 13.33 -11.08
C THR A 40 -5.76 11.83 -10.88
N ALA A 41 -4.51 11.35 -10.92
CA ALA A 41 -4.22 9.96 -10.59
C ALA A 41 -4.58 9.61 -9.13
N GLN A 42 -4.29 10.49 -8.15
CA GLN A 42 -4.77 10.30 -6.77
C GLN A 42 -6.29 10.24 -6.67
N GLU A 43 -7.00 11.12 -7.39
CA GLU A 43 -8.48 11.12 -7.43
C GLU A 43 -9.01 9.77 -7.92
N HIS A 44 -8.44 9.22 -8.99
CA HIS A 44 -8.79 7.89 -9.49
C HIS A 44 -8.45 6.76 -8.51
N ILE A 45 -7.30 6.84 -7.82
CA ILE A 45 -6.95 5.86 -6.79
C ILE A 45 -7.93 5.89 -5.62
N VAL A 46 -8.33 7.08 -5.15
CA VAL A 46 -9.33 7.23 -4.07
C VAL A 46 -10.66 6.63 -4.50
N GLN A 47 -11.11 6.93 -5.73
CA GLN A 47 -12.35 6.37 -6.27
C GLN A 47 -12.27 4.84 -6.39
N ALA A 48 -11.18 4.30 -6.94
CA ALA A 48 -10.99 2.86 -7.08
C ALA A 48 -10.95 2.17 -5.71
N TYR A 49 -10.28 2.75 -4.72
CA TYR A 49 -10.19 2.21 -3.36
C TYR A 49 -11.57 2.10 -2.70
N GLN A 50 -12.44 3.10 -2.89
CA GLN A 50 -13.82 3.08 -2.42
C GLN A 50 -14.64 2.01 -3.14
N LEU A 51 -14.57 1.94 -4.47
CA LEU A 51 -15.31 0.95 -5.27
C LEU A 51 -14.92 -0.49 -4.92
N VAL A 52 -13.63 -0.76 -4.69
CA VAL A 52 -13.18 -2.09 -4.23
C VAL A 52 -13.71 -2.40 -2.83
N GLY A 53 -13.78 -1.40 -1.95
CA GLY A 53 -14.40 -1.54 -0.63
C GLY A 53 -15.88 -1.91 -0.70
N VAL A 54 -16.65 -1.24 -1.57
CA VAL A 54 -18.06 -1.56 -1.85
C VAL A 54 -18.18 -2.98 -2.42
N ALA A 55 -17.37 -3.34 -3.41
CA ALA A 55 -17.38 -4.69 -3.98
C ALA A 55 -17.10 -5.76 -2.92
N GLN A 56 -16.20 -5.49 -1.96
CA GLN A 56 -15.94 -6.39 -0.84
C GLN A 56 -17.16 -6.55 0.06
N GLN A 57 -17.90 -5.48 0.35
CA GLN A 57 -19.15 -5.54 1.12
C GLN A 57 -20.23 -6.31 0.37
N ASP A 58 -20.49 -5.98 -0.89
CA ASP A 58 -21.52 -6.60 -1.73
C ASP A 58 -21.28 -8.11 -1.92
N ASN A 59 -20.01 -8.53 -1.96
CA ASN A 59 -19.63 -9.92 -2.09
C ASN A 59 -19.41 -10.63 -0.74
N ASN A 60 -19.81 -10.04 0.39
CA ASN A 60 -19.64 -10.59 1.73
C ASN A 60 -18.19 -11.02 2.01
N SER A 61 -17.22 -10.25 1.54
CA SER A 61 -15.77 -10.54 1.58
C SER A 61 -15.32 -11.83 0.87
N ARG A 62 -16.18 -12.46 0.05
CA ARG A 62 -15.86 -13.68 -0.72
C ARG A 62 -15.15 -13.40 -2.05
N LEU A 63 -14.22 -12.45 -2.07
CA LEU A 63 -13.41 -12.08 -3.25
C LEU A 63 -12.00 -12.69 -3.20
N GLY A 64 -11.82 -13.78 -2.47
CA GLY A 64 -10.54 -14.51 -2.39
C GLY A 64 -9.38 -13.70 -1.80
N GLY A 65 -9.65 -12.68 -0.99
CA GLY A 65 -8.63 -11.76 -0.46
C GLY A 65 -8.04 -10.79 -1.49
N HIS A 66 -8.43 -10.88 -2.77
CA HIS A 66 -7.90 -10.01 -3.82
C HIS A 66 -8.39 -8.57 -3.69
N ALA A 67 -9.60 -8.34 -3.17
CA ALA A 67 -10.11 -6.99 -2.92
C ALA A 67 -9.29 -6.24 -1.85
N GLU A 68 -8.96 -6.93 -0.75
CA GLU A 68 -8.08 -6.37 0.29
C GLU A 68 -6.68 -6.08 -0.28
N ARG A 69 -6.11 -7.04 -1.00
CA ARG A 69 -4.79 -6.86 -1.65
C ARG A 69 -4.80 -5.72 -2.67
N ALA A 70 -5.86 -5.57 -3.46
CA ALA A 70 -6.01 -4.45 -4.38
C ALA A 70 -6.05 -3.11 -3.64
N ARG A 71 -6.78 -3.02 -2.53
CA ARG A 71 -6.79 -1.81 -1.69
C ARG A 71 -5.42 -1.48 -1.10
N GLN A 72 -4.65 -2.49 -0.69
CA GLN A 72 -3.27 -2.30 -0.21
C GLN A 72 -2.36 -1.77 -1.32
N LEU A 73 -2.45 -2.33 -2.54
CA LEU A 73 -1.69 -1.86 -3.70
C LEU A 73 -2.06 -0.43 -4.10
N LEU A 74 -3.35 -0.07 -4.00
CA LEU A 74 -3.82 1.30 -4.24
C LEU A 74 -3.24 2.29 -3.23
N ILE A 75 -3.13 1.90 -1.95
CA ILE A 75 -2.46 2.74 -0.94
C ILE A 75 -0.98 2.92 -1.27
N GLN A 76 -0.28 1.86 -1.67
CA GLN A 76 1.13 1.95 -2.08
C GLN A 76 1.31 2.86 -3.30
N ALA A 77 0.44 2.71 -4.31
CA ALA A 77 0.46 3.58 -5.48
C ALA A 77 0.24 5.06 -5.11
N ASP A 78 -0.71 5.37 -4.23
CA ASP A 78 -0.93 6.74 -3.74
C ASP A 78 0.29 7.32 -3.00
N GLN A 79 1.00 6.49 -2.22
CA GLN A 79 2.25 6.90 -1.56
C GLN A 79 3.34 7.24 -2.58
N GLU A 80 3.51 6.42 -3.63
CA GLU A 80 4.46 6.66 -4.70
C GLU A 80 4.15 7.96 -5.48
N LEU A 81 2.87 8.25 -5.75
CA LEU A 81 2.47 9.50 -6.39
C LEU A 81 2.87 10.72 -5.55
N ARG A 82 2.71 10.65 -4.23
CA ARG A 82 3.15 11.72 -3.31
C ARG A 82 4.66 11.89 -3.33
N MET A 83 5.41 10.79 -3.32
CA MET A 83 6.87 10.84 -3.40
C MET A 83 7.35 11.41 -4.74
N ALA A 84 6.68 11.08 -5.84
CA ALA A 84 6.96 11.65 -7.16
C ALA A 84 6.70 13.16 -7.19
N ALA A 85 5.57 13.63 -6.64
CA ALA A 85 5.26 15.06 -6.54
C ALA A 85 6.27 15.81 -5.66
N ASN A 86 6.67 15.23 -4.52
CA ASN A 86 7.69 15.81 -3.63
C ASN A 86 9.05 15.90 -4.32
N SER A 87 9.47 14.81 -4.98
CA SER A 87 10.70 14.79 -5.77
C SER A 87 10.68 15.87 -6.85
N ALA A 88 9.57 15.99 -7.61
CA ALA A 88 9.44 17.03 -8.62
C ALA A 88 9.46 18.45 -8.04
N ASN A 89 8.92 18.66 -6.84
CA ASN A 89 9.01 19.95 -6.14
C ASN A 89 10.43 20.25 -5.66
N ASP A 90 11.15 19.25 -5.16
CA ASP A 90 12.53 19.40 -4.66
C ASP A 90 13.53 19.66 -5.79
N HIS A 91 13.32 19.06 -6.97
CA HIS A 91 14.13 19.31 -8.17
C HIS A 91 13.69 20.56 -8.95
N GLY A 92 12.45 21.00 -8.76
CA GLY A 92 11.84 22.17 -9.42
C GLY A 92 11.81 23.43 -8.56
N ARG A 93 12.86 23.66 -7.74
CA ARG A 93 13.05 24.97 -7.06
C ARG A 93 13.08 26.10 -8.11
N PRO A 94 12.66 27.34 -7.77
CA PRO A 94 12.70 28.46 -8.70
C PRO A 94 14.05 28.61 -9.40
#